data_AF-A4BN11-F1
#
_entry.id   AF-A4BN11-F1
#
_cell.length_a   1.000
_cell.length_b   1.000
_cell.length_c   1.000
_cell.angle_alpha   90.00
_cell.angle_beta   90.00
_cell.angle_gamma   90.00
#
_symmetry.space_group_name_H-M   'P 1'
#
loop_
_entity.id
_entity.type
_entity.pdbx_description
1 polymer ?
#
loop_
_entity_poly.entity_id
_entity_poly.type
_entity_poly.pdbx_seq_one_letter_code
_entity_poly.pdbx_strand_id
1 'polypeptide(L)'
;MPIGEHGPDKVFSVKEPAAPRVNRSEAEKHRQELKAYPLELPHEEEKSKMRSRLLTAVLILLFVPSAVFATSPIGLWKTIDDESGEAKSIVEIYEQDSTLYGRVIELLNPPPDNPNPVCEKCEGDRKDEPIEGMVILHGMKPDGDAWSGGAILDPENGKTYRCKLWVENGKLKIRGYVTFFYRTQEWLPVER
;
A
#
# COMPACT_ATOMS: atom_id res chain seq x y z
N MET A 1 -33.60 72.63 22.35
CA MET A 1 -34.89 73.08 21.78
C MET A 1 -35.54 71.87 21.12
N PRO A 2 -36.87 71.67 21.23
CA PRO A 2 -37.51 70.93 22.32
C PRO A 2 -37.94 69.51 21.89
N ILE A 3 -37.90 68.53 22.82
CA ILE A 3 -39.06 67.90 23.49
C ILE A 3 -40.23 67.57 22.54
N GLY A 4 -40.46 66.29 22.30
CA GLY A 4 -41.69 65.75 21.69
C GLY A 4 -42.20 64.63 22.58
N GLU A 5 -43.29 64.91 23.28
CA GLU A 5 -43.86 64.15 24.39
C GLU A 5 -44.52 62.83 23.93
N HIS A 6 -44.37 61.79 24.76
CA HIS A 6 -45.16 60.57 24.69
C HIS A 6 -46.59 60.84 25.19
N GLY A 7 -47.57 60.72 24.29
CA GLY A 7 -48.99 60.64 24.63
C GLY A 7 -49.41 59.21 24.98
N PRO A 8 -50.37 59.00 25.90
CA PRO A 8 -50.62 57.70 26.55
C PRO A 8 -51.42 56.70 25.69
N ASP A 9 -51.03 55.43 25.84
CA ASP A 9 -51.64 54.24 25.24
C ASP A 9 -53.14 54.11 25.62
N LYS A 10 -54.00 54.00 24.60
CA LYS A 10 -55.41 53.67 24.77
C LYS A 10 -55.56 52.17 24.94
N VAL A 11 -55.91 51.74 26.16
CA VAL A 11 -56.31 50.36 26.47
C VAL A 11 -57.64 50.05 25.76
N PHE A 12 -57.58 49.18 24.74
CA PHE A 12 -58.76 48.68 24.03
C PHE A 12 -59.28 47.43 24.77
N SER A 13 -60.42 47.56 25.44
CA SER A 13 -61.11 46.43 26.06
C SER A 13 -61.73 45.57 24.96
N VAL A 14 -61.07 44.45 24.65
CA VAL A 14 -61.57 43.46 23.68
C VAL A 14 -62.67 42.65 24.36
N LYS A 15 -63.92 42.81 23.90
CA LYS A 15 -65.02 41.91 24.23
C LYS A 15 -64.73 40.53 23.65
N GLU A 16 -64.68 39.51 24.50
CA GLU A 16 -64.56 38.13 24.08
C GLU A 16 -65.82 37.68 23.32
N PRO A 17 -65.69 37.13 22.09
CA PRO A 17 -66.83 36.58 21.37
C PRO A 17 -67.25 35.25 22.00
N ALA A 18 -68.56 35.05 22.12
CA ALA A 18 -69.14 33.79 22.58
C ALA A 18 -68.72 32.63 21.67
N ALA A 19 -68.26 31.54 22.28
CA ALA A 19 -67.86 30.34 21.55
C ALA A 19 -69.03 29.77 20.72
N PRO A 20 -68.78 29.34 19.46
CA PRO A 20 -69.82 28.78 18.61
C PRO A 20 -70.32 27.45 19.20
N ARG A 21 -71.65 27.26 19.21
CA ARG A 21 -72.27 25.98 19.55
C ARG A 21 -72.01 24.98 18.43
N VAL A 22 -71.03 24.11 18.62
CA VAL A 22 -70.79 22.97 17.73
C VAL A 22 -71.93 21.97 17.91
N ASN A 23 -72.54 21.54 16.80
CA ASN A 23 -73.63 20.58 16.82
C ASN A 23 -73.13 19.20 17.24
N ARG A 24 -73.93 18.46 18.01
CA ARG A 24 -73.62 17.11 18.50
C ARG A 24 -73.31 16.12 17.35
N SER A 25 -73.96 16.28 16.19
CA SER A 25 -73.67 15.45 15.02
C SER A 25 -72.30 15.74 14.40
N GLU A 26 -71.87 17.01 14.38
CA GLU A 26 -70.53 17.40 13.93
C GLU A 26 -69.47 16.94 14.93
N ALA A 27 -69.74 17.04 16.23
CA ALA A 27 -68.86 16.53 17.27
C ALA A 27 -68.70 15.00 17.22
N GLU A 28 -69.76 14.26 16.87
CA GLU A 28 -69.73 12.80 16.70
C GLU A 28 -69.00 12.40 15.42
N LYS A 29 -69.16 13.15 14.32
CA LYS A 29 -68.42 12.93 13.06
C LYS A 29 -66.92 13.21 13.22
N HIS A 30 -66.56 14.30 13.90
CA HIS A 30 -65.17 14.64 14.22
C HIS A 30 -64.54 13.60 15.17
N ARG A 31 -65.34 13.04 16.10
CA ARG A 31 -64.91 11.93 16.96
C ARG A 31 -64.68 10.63 16.18
N GLN A 32 -65.41 10.40 15.09
CA GLN A 32 -65.20 9.23 14.22
C GLN A 32 -63.96 9.38 13.33
N GLU A 33 -63.68 10.57 12.79
CA GLU A 33 -62.42 10.82 12.05
C GLU A 33 -61.18 10.69 12.93
N LEU A 34 -61.23 11.20 14.18
CA LEU A 34 -60.09 11.07 15.12
C LEU A 34 -59.80 9.63 15.53
N LYS A 35 -60.78 8.72 15.46
CA LYS A 35 -60.56 7.28 15.72
C LYS A 35 -60.00 6.52 14.52
N ALA A 36 -60.08 7.10 13.31
CA ALA A 36 -59.57 6.49 12.09
C ALA A 36 -58.12 6.87 11.80
N TYR A 37 -57.53 7.80 12.57
CA TYR A 37 -56.11 8.12 12.45
C TYR A 37 -55.29 7.10 13.25
N PRO A 38 -54.44 6.28 12.59
CA PRO A 38 -53.56 5.36 13.30
C PRO A 38 -52.61 6.17 14.19
N LEU A 39 -52.60 5.89 15.49
CA LEU A 39 -51.70 6.50 16.48
C LEU A 39 -50.26 5.95 16.40
N GLU A 40 -49.95 5.16 15.38
CA GLU A 40 -48.60 4.63 15.16
C GLU A 40 -47.73 5.71 14.52
N LEU A 41 -46.92 6.36 15.36
CA LEU A 41 -45.93 7.34 14.95
C LEU A 41 -44.93 6.69 13.95
N PRO A 42 -44.66 7.31 12.79
CA PRO A 42 -43.74 6.78 11.76
C PRO A 42 -42.26 6.77 12.20
N HIS A 43 -41.97 7.11 13.46
CA HIS A 43 -40.62 7.36 13.95
C HIS A 43 -39.81 6.09 14.24
N GLU A 44 -40.45 4.94 14.50
CA GLU A 44 -39.72 3.70 14.81
C GLU A 44 -39.22 2.96 13.55
N GLU A 45 -39.96 3.04 12.44
CA GLU A 45 -39.53 2.53 11.13
C GLU A 45 -38.34 3.32 10.56
N GLU A 46 -38.36 4.64 10.69
CA GLU A 46 -37.30 5.54 10.23
C GLU A 46 -35.99 5.34 11.01
N LYS A 47 -36.06 5.19 12.35
CA LYS A 47 -34.88 4.91 13.19
C LYS A 47 -34.20 3.59 12.83
N SER A 48 -34.98 2.55 12.53
CA SER A 48 -34.46 1.23 12.18
C SER A 48 -33.70 1.26 10.84
N LYS A 49 -34.29 1.88 9.82
CA LYS A 49 -33.66 2.07 8.50
C LYS A 49 -32.41 2.95 8.58
N MET A 50 -32.41 3.97 9.43
CA MET A 50 -31.27 4.88 9.61
C MET A 50 -30.11 4.23 10.40
N ARG A 51 -30.41 3.45 11.46
CA ARG A 51 -29.42 2.64 12.19
C ARG A 51 -28.83 1.53 11.30
N SER A 52 -29.66 0.90 10.48
CA SER A 52 -29.24 -0.10 9.49
C SER A 52 -28.30 0.50 8.44
N ARG A 53 -28.63 1.68 7.87
CA ARG A 53 -27.77 2.42 6.93
C ARG A 53 -26.46 2.91 7.57
N LEU A 54 -26.50 3.34 8.84
CA LEU A 54 -25.31 3.72 9.60
C LEU A 54 -24.39 2.52 9.87
N LEU A 55 -24.94 1.35 10.20
CA LEU A 55 -24.19 0.11 10.38
C LEU A 55 -23.55 -0.38 9.07
N THR A 56 -24.23 -0.24 7.92
CA THR A 56 -23.66 -0.61 6.62
C THR A 56 -22.55 0.35 6.18
N ALA A 57 -22.67 1.65 6.46
CA ALA A 57 -21.63 2.65 6.14
C ALA A 57 -20.35 2.48 6.99
N VAL A 58 -20.48 2.08 8.26
CA VAL A 58 -19.32 1.82 9.14
C VAL A 58 -18.57 0.55 8.74
N LEU A 59 -19.27 -0.49 8.24
CA LEU A 59 -18.64 -1.75 7.83
C LEU A 59 -17.80 -1.60 6.54
N ILE A 60 -18.16 -0.67 5.65
CA ILE A 60 -17.42 -0.39 4.40
C ILE A 60 -16.15 0.43 4.68
N LEU A 61 -16.10 1.22 5.76
CA LEU A 61 -14.95 2.06 6.10
C LEU A 61 -13.73 1.28 6.65
N LEU A 62 -13.91 0.01 7.04
CA LEU A 62 -12.86 -0.81 7.65
C LEU A 62 -12.03 -1.63 6.64
N PHE A 63 -12.40 -1.62 5.35
CA PHE A 63 -11.63 -2.30 4.31
C PHE A 63 -10.75 -1.29 3.58
N VAL A 64 -9.75 -0.75 4.28
CA VAL A 64 -8.66 -0.03 3.62
C VAL A 64 -7.66 -1.09 3.16
N PRO A 65 -7.51 -1.34 1.85
CA PRO A 65 -6.45 -2.21 1.37
C PRO A 65 -5.10 -1.60 1.75
N SER A 66 -4.33 -2.30 2.56
CA SER A 66 -2.93 -1.95 2.81
C SER A 66 -2.18 -2.09 1.49
N ALA A 67 -1.71 -0.98 0.93
CA ALA A 67 -0.78 -1.02 -0.18
C ALA A 67 0.53 -1.65 0.32
N VAL A 68 0.81 -2.89 -0.10
CA VAL A 68 2.12 -3.50 0.10
C VAL A 68 3.08 -2.83 -0.88
N PHE A 69 3.86 -1.88 -0.40
CA PHE A 69 4.96 -1.35 -1.18
C PHE A 69 6.05 -2.41 -1.24
N ALA A 70 6.31 -2.95 -2.45
CA ALA A 70 7.48 -3.78 -2.67
C ALA A 70 8.73 -2.95 -2.32
N THR A 71 9.57 -3.47 -1.45
CA THR A 71 10.82 -2.79 -1.10
C THR A 71 11.74 -2.82 -2.31
N SER A 72 12.26 -1.66 -2.70
CA SER A 72 13.13 -1.55 -3.86
C SER A 72 14.40 -2.41 -3.68
N PRO A 73 14.81 -3.20 -4.68
CA PRO A 73 16.07 -3.94 -4.64
C PRO A 73 17.30 -3.05 -4.91
N ILE A 74 17.11 -1.78 -5.31
CA ILE A 74 18.21 -0.85 -5.60
C ILE A 74 18.96 -0.55 -4.30
N GLY A 75 20.28 -0.72 -4.31
CA GLY A 75 21.13 -0.52 -3.14
C GLY A 75 22.40 -1.36 -3.15
N LEU A 76 23.11 -1.36 -2.02
CA LEU A 76 24.32 -2.14 -1.81
C LEU A 76 24.00 -3.39 -1.01
N TRP A 77 24.47 -4.53 -1.53
CA TRP A 77 24.16 -5.85 -0.98
C TRP A 77 25.41 -6.67 -0.83
N LYS A 78 25.56 -7.31 0.33
CA LYS A 78 26.62 -8.25 0.65
C LYS A 78 26.20 -9.65 0.22
N THR A 79 26.96 -10.25 -0.70
CA THR A 79 26.72 -11.62 -1.15
C THR A 79 27.21 -12.61 -0.10
N ILE A 80 26.47 -13.70 0.11
CA ILE A 80 26.77 -14.74 1.08
C ILE A 80 27.01 -16.05 0.33
N ASP A 81 28.11 -16.71 0.66
CA ASP A 81 28.39 -18.07 0.20
C ASP A 81 27.49 -19.06 0.94
N ASP A 82 26.69 -19.82 0.21
CA ASP A 82 25.73 -20.75 0.84
C ASP A 82 26.42 -21.96 1.52
N GLU A 83 27.68 -22.26 1.17
CA GLU A 83 28.42 -23.40 1.73
C GLU A 83 29.20 -23.01 2.98
N SER A 84 29.93 -21.88 2.95
CA SER A 84 30.72 -21.39 4.09
C SER A 84 29.97 -20.42 5.00
N GLY A 85 28.91 -19.77 4.51
CA GLY A 85 28.20 -18.69 5.22
C GLY A 85 28.97 -17.37 5.25
N GLU A 86 30.10 -17.27 4.56
CA GLU A 86 30.94 -16.09 4.55
C GLU A 86 30.49 -15.07 3.52
N ALA A 87 30.76 -13.80 3.81
CA ALA A 87 30.53 -12.73 2.87
C ALA A 87 31.61 -12.72 1.79
N LYS A 88 31.21 -12.70 0.51
CA LYS A 88 32.16 -12.77 -0.61
C LYS A 88 32.43 -11.42 -1.26
N SER A 89 31.38 -10.65 -1.52
CA SER A 89 31.47 -9.39 -2.25
C SER A 89 30.39 -8.41 -1.84
N ILE A 90 30.58 -7.15 -2.20
CA ILE A 90 29.51 -6.15 -2.22
C ILE A 90 29.10 -5.91 -3.68
N VAL A 91 27.80 -6.00 -3.93
CA VAL A 91 27.18 -5.75 -5.23
C VAL A 91 26.25 -4.56 -5.13
N GLU A 92 26.41 -3.61 -6.03
CA GLU A 92 25.48 -2.51 -6.25
C GLU A 92 24.41 -2.95 -7.24
N ILE A 93 23.15 -2.97 -6.78
CA ILE A 93 21.98 -3.09 -7.65
C ILE A 93 21.53 -1.68 -8.02
N TYR A 94 21.47 -1.40 -9.32
CA TYR A 94 21.10 -0.08 -9.85
C TYR A 94 20.14 -0.23 -11.03
N GLU A 95 19.37 0.84 -11.28
CA GLU A 95 18.42 0.92 -12.39
C GLU A 95 18.98 1.80 -13.49
N GLN A 96 18.87 1.33 -14.73
CA GLN A 96 19.12 2.11 -15.93
C GLN A 96 18.05 1.77 -16.96
N ASP A 97 17.40 2.78 -17.54
CA ASP A 97 16.36 2.61 -18.57
C ASP A 97 15.27 1.60 -18.16
N SER A 98 14.79 1.71 -16.93
CA SER A 98 13.78 0.81 -16.32
C SER A 98 14.16 -0.66 -16.24
N THR A 99 15.47 -0.95 -16.28
CA THR A 99 16.05 -2.28 -16.18
C THR A 99 17.05 -2.30 -15.04
N LEU A 100 16.99 -3.32 -14.17
CA LEU A 100 18.00 -3.48 -13.13
C LEU A 100 19.24 -4.22 -13.64
N TYR A 101 20.35 -3.76 -13.10
CA TYR A 101 21.68 -4.31 -13.26
C TYR A 101 22.32 -4.48 -11.89
N GLY A 102 23.35 -5.32 -11.82
CA GLY A 102 24.13 -5.52 -10.61
C GLY A 102 25.61 -5.57 -10.94
N ARG A 103 26.38 -4.71 -10.28
CA ARG A 103 27.83 -4.60 -10.46
C ARG A 103 28.55 -4.96 -9.16
N VAL A 104 29.57 -5.79 -9.25
CA VAL A 104 30.48 -6.05 -8.11
C VAL A 104 31.27 -4.77 -7.87
N ILE A 105 31.18 -4.21 -6.67
CA ILE A 105 31.91 -2.98 -6.31
C ILE A 105 33.10 -3.25 -5.39
N GLU A 106 33.09 -4.39 -4.69
CA GLU A 106 34.18 -4.77 -3.78
C GLU A 106 34.18 -6.29 -3.58
N LEU A 107 35.38 -6.89 -3.57
CA LEU A 107 35.60 -8.26 -3.10
C LEU A 107 36.07 -8.23 -1.64
N LEU A 108 35.35 -8.93 -0.75
CA LEU A 108 35.60 -8.85 0.70
C LEU A 108 36.74 -9.76 1.18
N ASN A 109 36.94 -10.89 0.49
CA ASN A 109 37.95 -11.89 0.85
C ASN A 109 38.69 -12.40 -0.42
N PRO A 110 39.38 -11.51 -1.16
CA PRO A 110 40.16 -11.96 -2.31
C PRO A 110 41.37 -12.80 -1.87
N PRO A 111 41.88 -13.72 -2.72
CA PRO A 111 43.10 -14.46 -2.44
C PRO A 111 44.30 -13.53 -2.16
N PRO A 112 45.13 -13.80 -1.14
CA PRO A 112 46.26 -12.92 -0.79
C PRO A 112 47.29 -12.72 -1.91
N ASP A 113 47.43 -13.73 -2.77
CA ASP A 113 48.31 -13.77 -3.93
C ASP A 113 47.65 -13.23 -5.21
N ASN A 114 46.33 -13.02 -5.19
CA ASN A 114 45.56 -12.47 -6.29
C ASN A 114 44.48 -11.49 -5.78
N PRO A 115 44.86 -10.26 -5.41
CA PRO A 115 43.95 -9.29 -4.80
C PRO A 115 42.90 -8.74 -5.78
N ASN A 116 43.09 -8.89 -7.09
CA ASN A 116 42.13 -8.49 -8.11
C ASN A 116 41.91 -9.65 -9.10
N PRO A 117 41.18 -10.71 -8.67
CA PRO A 117 40.96 -11.87 -9.50
C PRO A 117 40.12 -11.51 -10.73
N VAL A 118 40.44 -12.19 -11.84
CA VAL A 118 39.71 -12.09 -13.10
C VAL A 118 38.79 -13.29 -13.30
N CYS A 119 37.78 -13.18 -14.16
CA CYS A 119 36.92 -14.32 -14.48
C CYS A 119 37.56 -15.24 -15.53
N GLU A 120 38.45 -16.13 -15.09
CA GLU A 120 39.16 -17.08 -15.98
C GLU A 120 38.23 -18.05 -16.71
N LYS A 121 37.11 -18.41 -16.06
CA LYS A 121 36.13 -19.38 -16.60
C LYS A 121 35.04 -18.73 -17.44
N CYS A 122 34.97 -17.39 -17.48
CA CYS A 122 34.04 -16.69 -18.34
C CYS A 122 34.40 -16.87 -19.81
N GLU A 123 33.43 -16.63 -20.69
CA GLU A 123 33.61 -16.65 -22.14
C GLU A 123 33.38 -15.26 -22.75
N GLY A 124 33.88 -15.05 -23.97
CA GLY A 124 33.71 -13.81 -24.72
C GLY A 124 34.34 -12.61 -24.02
N ASP A 125 33.67 -11.46 -24.08
CA ASP A 125 34.17 -10.16 -23.60
C ASP A 125 34.28 -10.08 -22.05
N ARG A 126 33.89 -11.13 -21.33
CA ARG A 126 34.02 -11.21 -19.86
C ARG A 126 35.16 -12.12 -19.42
N LYS A 127 35.81 -12.82 -20.35
CA LYS A 127 36.93 -13.69 -20.05
C LYS A 127 38.14 -12.86 -19.68
N ASP A 128 38.82 -13.25 -18.60
CA ASP A 128 40.04 -12.60 -18.09
C ASP A 128 39.83 -11.12 -17.71
N GLU A 129 38.57 -10.68 -17.58
CA GLU A 129 38.21 -9.36 -17.05
C GLU A 129 38.14 -9.38 -15.52
N PRO A 130 38.55 -8.28 -14.84
CA PRO A 130 38.45 -8.15 -13.40
C PRO A 130 37.04 -8.41 -12.87
N ILE A 131 36.93 -9.17 -11.78
CA ILE A 131 35.65 -9.44 -11.14
C ILE A 131 35.11 -8.17 -10.47
N GLU A 132 35.98 -7.42 -9.79
CA GLU A 132 35.59 -6.11 -9.26
C GLU A 132 35.33 -5.13 -10.43
N GLY A 133 34.18 -4.47 -10.40
CA GLY A 133 33.67 -3.63 -11.48
C GLY A 133 32.80 -4.38 -12.51
N MET A 134 32.79 -5.72 -12.50
CA MET A 134 32.02 -6.51 -13.46
C MET A 134 30.51 -6.39 -13.22
N VAL A 135 29.76 -6.13 -14.29
CA VAL A 135 28.29 -6.22 -14.28
C VAL A 135 27.88 -7.69 -14.40
N ILE A 136 27.53 -8.30 -13.28
CA ILE A 136 27.17 -9.72 -13.18
C ILE A 136 25.66 -9.95 -13.36
N LEU A 137 24.82 -8.99 -12.99
CA LEU A 137 23.36 -9.08 -13.14
C LEU A 137 22.90 -8.09 -14.22
N HIS A 138 22.05 -8.54 -15.14
CA HIS A 138 21.59 -7.72 -16.26
C HIS A 138 20.18 -8.07 -16.74
N GLY A 139 19.50 -7.07 -17.30
CA GLY A 139 18.25 -7.30 -18.05
C GLY A 139 17.04 -7.58 -17.17
N MET A 140 17.10 -7.27 -15.88
CA MET A 140 16.02 -7.54 -14.94
C MET A 140 14.91 -6.52 -15.11
N LYS A 141 13.67 -6.97 -15.32
CA LYS A 141 12.50 -6.13 -15.56
C LYS A 141 11.46 -6.29 -14.45
N PRO A 142 10.61 -5.26 -14.21
CA PRO A 142 9.54 -5.37 -13.23
C PRO A 142 8.59 -6.53 -13.55
N ASP A 143 8.24 -7.31 -12.53
CA ASP A 143 7.36 -8.48 -12.61
C ASP A 143 6.57 -8.60 -11.30
N GLY A 144 5.53 -7.77 -11.17
CA GLY A 144 4.71 -7.68 -9.95
C GLY A 144 5.49 -7.08 -8.78
N ASP A 145 5.65 -7.86 -7.72
CA ASP A 145 6.43 -7.53 -6.51
C ASP A 145 7.92 -7.90 -6.62
N ALA A 146 8.34 -8.38 -7.79
CA ALA A 146 9.67 -8.90 -8.05
C ALA A 146 10.22 -8.36 -9.38
N TRP A 147 11.42 -8.81 -9.73
CA TRP A 147 12.03 -8.55 -11.02
C TRP A 147 12.51 -9.85 -11.67
N SER A 148 12.27 -10.01 -12.96
CA SER A 148 12.56 -11.24 -13.69
C SER A 148 12.94 -10.99 -15.15
N GLY A 149 13.14 -12.06 -15.92
CA GLY A 149 13.48 -12.00 -17.35
C GLY A 149 14.95 -11.76 -17.68
N GLY A 150 15.75 -11.36 -16.69
CA GLY A 150 17.19 -11.17 -16.83
C GLY A 150 18.01 -12.39 -16.42
N ALA A 151 19.32 -12.17 -16.29
CA ALA A 151 20.28 -13.20 -15.95
C ALA A 151 21.39 -12.70 -15.04
N ILE A 152 22.02 -13.64 -14.34
CA ILE A 152 23.16 -13.43 -13.48
C ILE A 152 24.32 -14.33 -13.92
N LEU A 153 25.50 -13.75 -14.08
CA LEU A 153 26.76 -14.44 -14.28
C LEU A 153 27.37 -14.77 -12.92
N ASP A 154 27.81 -16.00 -12.75
CA ASP A 154 28.65 -16.44 -11.65
C ASP A 154 30.13 -16.46 -12.10
N PRO A 155 30.98 -15.53 -11.62
CA PRO A 155 32.38 -15.49 -12.03
C PRO A 155 33.21 -16.71 -11.57
N GLU A 156 32.78 -17.42 -10.52
CA GLU A 156 33.53 -18.55 -9.98
C GLU A 156 33.45 -19.79 -10.87
N ASN A 157 32.37 -19.93 -11.65
CA ASN A 157 32.18 -21.03 -12.60
C ASN A 157 31.98 -20.58 -14.06
N GLY A 158 31.93 -19.26 -14.31
CA GLY A 158 31.78 -18.67 -15.64
C GLY A 158 30.40 -18.81 -16.26
N LYS A 159 29.41 -19.35 -15.54
CA LYS A 159 28.09 -19.66 -16.09
C LYS A 159 27.10 -18.55 -15.85
N THR A 160 26.22 -18.35 -16.84
CA THR A 160 25.11 -17.40 -16.74
C THR A 160 23.80 -18.14 -16.53
N TYR A 161 23.03 -17.70 -15.55
CA TYR A 161 21.76 -18.30 -15.16
C TYR A 161 20.63 -17.28 -15.33
N ARG A 162 19.48 -17.73 -15.85
CA ARG A 162 18.26 -16.93 -15.73
C ARG A 162 17.95 -16.73 -14.26
N CYS A 163 17.48 -15.55 -13.87
CA CYS A 163 17.18 -15.30 -12.47
C CYS A 163 15.91 -14.47 -12.25
N LYS A 164 15.43 -14.54 -10.99
CA LYS A 164 14.38 -13.71 -10.42
C LYS A 164 14.89 -13.12 -9.12
N LEU A 165 14.64 -11.84 -8.86
CA LEU A 165 15.03 -11.18 -7.62
C LEU A 165 13.83 -10.48 -6.96
N TRP A 166 13.83 -10.44 -5.63
CA TRP A 166 12.83 -9.74 -4.83
C TRP A 166 13.42 -9.43 -3.45
N VAL A 167 12.87 -8.44 -2.77
CA VAL A 167 13.25 -8.12 -1.39
C VAL A 167 12.24 -8.75 -0.44
N GLU A 168 12.73 -9.49 0.55
CA GLU A 168 11.92 -10.15 1.56
C GLU A 168 12.59 -10.00 2.92
N ASN A 169 11.86 -9.49 3.92
CA ASN A 169 12.37 -9.26 5.28
C ASN A 169 13.69 -8.46 5.32
N GLY A 170 13.80 -7.43 4.47
CA GLY A 170 15.00 -6.58 4.37
C GLY A 170 16.21 -7.23 3.69
N LYS A 171 16.08 -8.46 3.20
CA LYS A 171 17.14 -9.18 2.46
C LYS A 171 16.80 -9.25 0.98
N LEU A 172 17.80 -9.15 0.12
CA LEU A 172 17.63 -9.39 -1.30
C LEU A 172 17.72 -10.89 -1.57
N LYS A 173 16.69 -11.44 -2.19
CA LYS A 173 16.66 -12.82 -2.64
C LYS A 173 17.01 -12.87 -4.11
N ILE A 174 17.95 -13.72 -4.49
CA ILE A 174 18.27 -13.97 -5.90
C ILE A 174 18.08 -15.45 -6.19
N ARG A 175 17.12 -15.78 -7.05
CA ARG A 175 16.85 -17.14 -7.49
C ARG A 175 17.41 -17.38 -8.88
N GLY A 176 18.40 -18.24 -8.99
CA GLY A 176 18.95 -18.73 -10.25
C GLY A 176 18.29 -20.04 -10.69
N TYR A 177 18.09 -20.20 -12.00
CA TYR A 177 17.44 -21.37 -12.59
C TYR A 177 18.40 -22.18 -13.48
N VAL A 178 18.39 -23.50 -13.30
CA VAL A 178 19.01 -24.48 -14.20
C VAL A 178 17.92 -25.43 -14.70
N THR A 179 17.47 -25.20 -15.93
CA THR A 179 16.34 -25.93 -16.53
C THR A 179 15.08 -25.85 -15.65
N PHE A 180 14.76 -26.91 -14.90
CA PHE A 180 13.60 -27.00 -13.99
C PHE A 180 13.99 -26.93 -12.49
N PHE A 181 15.28 -26.96 -12.18
CA PHE A 181 15.79 -26.75 -10.84
C PHE A 181 16.11 -25.28 -10.59
N TYR A 182 16.05 -24.87 -9.33
CA TYR A 182 16.45 -23.53 -8.92
C TYR A 182 17.15 -23.56 -7.57
N ARG A 183 17.96 -22.54 -7.32
CA ARG A 183 18.51 -22.21 -6.01
C ARG A 183 18.26 -20.73 -5.72
N THR A 184 18.05 -20.41 -4.45
CA THR A 184 17.84 -19.02 -4.01
C THR A 184 18.92 -18.66 -3.01
N GLN A 185 19.69 -17.62 -3.31
CA GLN A 185 20.65 -17.00 -2.41
C GLN A 185 20.02 -15.83 -1.66
N GLU A 186 20.49 -15.59 -0.44
CA GLU A 186 20.15 -14.41 0.35
C GLU A 186 21.35 -13.47 0.40
N TRP A 187 21.14 -12.22 0.03
CA TRP A 187 22.12 -11.16 0.19
C TRP A 187 21.67 -10.20 1.29
N LEU A 188 22.63 -9.78 2.12
CA LEU A 188 22.37 -8.90 3.26
C LEU A 188 22.53 -7.44 2.84
N PRO A 189 21.71 -6.51 3.35
CA PRO A 189 21.91 -5.10 3.08
C PRO A 189 23.24 -4.62 3.68
N VAL A 190 23.91 -3.68 3.01
CA VAL A 190 25.05 -2.97 3.59
C VAL A 190 24.53 -1.76 4.37
N GLU A 191 24.66 -1.80 5.70
CA GLU A 191 24.40 -0.65 6.56
C GLU A 191 25.56 0.36 6.40
N ARG A 192 25.22 1.63 6.15
CA ARG A 192 26.17 2.75 6.22
C ARG A 192 26.12 3.41 7.59
#